data_AF-A0A2D5URZ6-F1
#
_entry.id   AF-A0A2D5URZ6-F1
#
_cell.length_a   1.000
_cell.length_b   1.000
_cell.length_c   1.000
_cell.angle_alpha   90.00
_cell.angle_beta   90.00
_cell.angle_gamma   90.00
#
_symmetry.space_group_name_H-M   'P 1'
#
loop_
_entity.id
_entity.type
_entity.pdbx_description
1 polymer ?
#
loop_
_entity_poly.entity_id
_entity_poly.type
_entity_poly.pdbx_seq_one_letter_code
_entity_poly.pdbx_strand_id
1 'polypeptide(L)' 'MWVEIKEAQNLMTAEMWKELFEGEGIPTRIMTASGEPMGQELAAYRILVPEDKKHVIEEVLRKL' A
#
# COMPACT_ATOMS: atom_id res chain seq x y z
N MET A 1 -7.22 -12.46 4.72
CA MET A 1 -6.02 -11.97 5.44
C MET A 1 -5.45 -10.77 4.67
N TRP A 2 -4.73 -9.84 5.30
CA TRP A 2 -4.08 -8.70 4.63
C TRP A 2 -2.58 -9.00 4.48
N VAL A 3 -2.02 -8.70 3.32
CA VAL A 3 -0.61 -8.98 3.00
C VAL A 3 0.08 -7.71 2.54
N GLU A 4 1.33 -7.53 2.98
CA GLU A 4 2.16 -6.42 2.54
C GLU A 4 2.65 -6.66 1.13
N ILE A 5 2.54 -5.63 0.29
CA ILE A 5 3.00 -5.65 -1.10
C ILE A 5 4.12 -4.64 -1.34
N LYS A 6 4.11 -3.54 -0.61
CA LYS A 6 5.06 -2.45 -0.83
C LYS A 6 5.26 -1.63 0.44
N GLU A 7 6.40 -0.94 0.49
CA GLU A 7 6.72 0.07 1.50
C GLU A 7 6.96 1.43 0.82
N ALA A 8 6.57 2.52 1.48
CA ALA A 8 6.77 3.89 1.07
C ALA A 8 7.39 4.71 2.22
N GLN A 9 8.28 5.66 1.91
CA GLN A 9 9.02 6.45 2.90
C GLN A 9 8.31 7.75 3.33
N ASN A 10 7.12 8.00 2.80
CA ASN A 10 6.29 9.14 3.16
C ASN A 10 4.81 8.83 2.90
N LEU A 11 3.93 9.58 3.58
CA LEU A 11 2.48 9.36 3.48
C LEU A 11 1.95 9.63 2.08
N MET A 12 2.47 10.67 1.40
CA MET A 12 2.03 11.02 0.04
C MET A 12 2.23 9.86 -0.93
N THR A 13 3.39 9.19 -0.89
CA THR A 13 3.68 8.04 -1.75
C THR A 13 2.80 6.85 -1.36
N ALA A 14 2.55 6.63 -0.07
CA ALA A 14 1.65 5.58 0.37
C ALA A 14 0.21 5.79 -0.12
N GLU A 15 -0.30 7.03 -0.07
CA GLU A 15 -1.62 7.43 -0.59
C GLU A 15 -1.69 7.25 -2.11
N MET A 16 -0.66 7.64 -2.86
CA MET A 16 -0.62 7.41 -4.31
C MET A 16 -0.72 5.92 -4.68
N TRP A 17 -0.03 5.04 -3.95
CA TRP A 17 -0.15 3.58 -4.16
C TRP A 17 -1.56 3.08 -3.82
N LYS A 18 -2.15 3.60 -2.75
CA LYS A 18 -3.52 3.29 -2.37
C LYS A 18 -4.51 3.69 -3.45
N GLU A 19 -4.42 4.90 -3.99
CA GLU A 19 -5.27 5.38 -5.09
C GLU A 19 -5.13 4.50 -6.34
N LEU A 20 -3.89 4.12 -6.70
CA LEU A 20 -3.63 3.26 -7.86
C LEU A 20 -4.28 1.88 -7.67
N PHE A 21 -4.11 1.24 -6.52
CA PHE A 21 -4.67 -0.08 -6.25
C PHE A 21 -6.19 -0.06 -6.07
N GLU A 22 -6.74 0.98 -5.45
CA GLU A 22 -8.20 1.16 -5.34
C GLU A 22 -8.84 1.48 -6.69
N GLY A 23 -8.11 2.11 -7.63
CA GLY A 23 -8.51 2.26 -9.03
C GLY A 23 -8.73 0.92 -9.76
N GLU A 24 -7.98 -0.12 -9.38
CA GLU A 24 -8.16 -1.49 -9.87
C GLU A 24 -9.27 -2.26 -9.12
N GLY A 25 -10.01 -1.59 -8.23
CA GLY A 25 -11.06 -2.18 -7.40
C GLY A 25 -10.54 -3.03 -6.24
N ILE A 26 -9.28 -2.84 -5.84
CA ILE A 26 -8.64 -3.61 -4.77
C ILE A 26 -8.53 -2.74 -3.51
N PRO A 27 -9.25 -3.09 -2.42
CA PRO A 27 -9.24 -2.27 -1.22
C PRO A 27 -7.83 -2.28 -0.63
N THR A 28 -7.30 -1.10 -0.29
CA THR A 28 -5.90 -0.95 0.12
C THR A 28 -5.80 -0.29 1.49
N ARG A 29 -4.94 -0.83 2.36
CA ARG A 29 -4.65 -0.28 3.70
C ARG A 29 -3.22 0.24 3.76
N ILE A 30 -3.07 1.37 4.43
CA ILE A 30 -1.77 1.96 4.77
C ILE A 30 -1.57 1.79 6.28
N MET A 31 -0.41 1.31 6.69
CA MET A 31 -0.01 1.21 8.09
C MET A 31 1.39 1.75 8.30
N THR A 32 1.68 2.38 9.43
CA THR A 32 3.06 2.75 9.78
C THR A 32 3.87 1.49 10.11
N ALA A 33 5.10 1.41 9.62
CA ALA A 33 5.95 0.24 9.78
C ALA A 33 6.36 0.01 11.24
N SER A 34 6.48 1.08 12.04
CA SER A 34 6.94 1.03 13.44
C SER A 34 5.85 1.37 14.47
N GLY A 35 4.57 1.42 14.06
CA GLY A 35 3.47 1.81 14.96
C GLY A 35 3.50 3.29 15.36
N GLU A 36 4.24 4.10 14.61
CA GLU A 36 4.27 5.56 14.72
C GLU A 36 2.87 6.14 14.41
N PRO A 37 2.56 7.35 14.93
CA PRO A 37 1.30 8.01 14.61
C PRO A 37 1.17 8.24 13.10
N MET A 38 0.01 7.89 12.55
CA MET A 38 -0.31 8.17 11.14
C MET A 38 -0.28 9.68 10.91
N GLY A 39 0.27 10.13 9.78
CA GLY A 39 0.33 11.56 9.43
C GLY A 39 1.72 12.17 9.46
N GLN A 40 2.76 11.40 9.80
CA GLN A 40 4.13 11.89 9.64
C GLN A 40 4.51 11.98 8.16
N GLU A 41 4.99 13.15 7.75
CA GLU A 41 5.41 13.41 6.36
C GLU A 41 6.55 12.48 5.94
N LEU A 42 7.48 12.17 6.84
CA LEU A 42 8.59 11.24 6.63
C LEU A 42 8.51 10.10 7.65
N ALA A 43 7.97 8.96 7.23
CA ALA A 43 7.91 7.72 8.00
C ALA A 43 7.77 6.53 7.05
N ALA A 44 8.15 5.34 7.49
CA ALA A 44 7.95 4.13 6.70
C ALA A 44 6.49 3.67 6.80
N TYR A 45 5.85 3.52 5.65
CA TYR A 45 4.45 3.12 5.49
C TYR A 45 4.37 1.84 4.68
N ARG A 46 3.64 0.86 5.21
CA ARG A 46 3.33 -0.42 4.58
C ARG A 46 2.01 -0.34 3.85
N ILE A 47 2.01 -0.74 2.58
CA ILE A 47 0.84 -0.84 1.73
C ILE A 47 0.39 -2.30 1.68
N LEU A 48 -0.82 -2.53 2.17
CA LEU A 48 -1.40 -3.84 2.38
C LEU A 48 -2.64 -4.01 1.50
N VAL A 49 -2.79 -5.21 0.92
CA VAL A 49 -3.96 -5.60 0.12
C VAL A 49 -4.53 -6.93 0.62
N PRO A 50 -5.78 -7.30 0.27
CA PRO A 50 -6.30 -8.62 0.57
C PRO A 50 -5.44 -9.71 -0.10
N GLU A 51 -5.11 -10.75 0.65
CA GLU A 51 -4.31 -11.89 0.17
C GLU A 51 -4.85 -12.49 -1.14
N ASP A 52 -6.18 -12.63 -1.25
CA ASP A 52 -6.85 -13.13 -2.46
C ASP A 52 -6.59 -12.26 -3.70
N LYS A 53 -6.31 -10.97 -3.51
CA LYS A 53 -6.06 -9.98 -4.57
C LYS A 53 -4.57 -9.69 -4.78
N LYS A 54 -3.68 -10.33 -4.01
CA LYS A 54 -2.23 -10.14 -4.12
C LYS A 54 -1.73 -10.35 -5.55
N HIS A 55 -2.13 -11.45 -6.19
CA HIS A 55 -1.68 -11.80 -7.53
C HIS A 55 -2.05 -10.74 -8.58
N VAL A 56 -3.22 -10.10 -8.44
CA VAL A 56 -3.66 -9.03 -9.36
C VAL A 56 -2.73 -7.82 -9.23
N ILE A 57 -2.40 -7.41 -8.01
CA ILE A 57 -1.48 -6.30 -7.77
C ILE A 57 -0.06 -6.64 -8.26
N GLU A 58 0.40 -7.89 -8.07
CA GLU A 58 1.69 -8.32 -8.61
C GLU A 58 1.74 -8.20 -10.15
N GLU A 59 0.63 -8.48 -10.86
CA GLU A 59 0.54 -8.26 -12.30
C GLU A 59 0.50 -6.78 -12.69
N VAL A 60 -0.21 -5.94 -11.93
CA VAL A 60 -0.24 -4.48 -12.14
C VAL A 60 1.16 -3.90 -11.97
N LEU A 61 1.85 -4.24 -10.88
CA LEU A 61 3.20 -3.78 -10.59
C LEU A 61 4.24 -4.25 -11.62
N ARG A 62 4.00 -5.38 -12.29
CA ARG A 62 4.87 -5.85 -13.38
C ARG A 62 4.76 -5.00 -14.64
N LYS A 63 3.62 -4.32 -14.85
CA LYS A 63 3.34 -3.51 -16.04
C LYS A 63 3.72 -2.04 -15.87
N LEU A 64 3.94 -1.61 -14.62
CA LEU A 64 4.34 -0.27 -14.23
C LEU A 64 5.87 -0.10 -14.34
#